data_AF-A0A4P7P1D3-F1
#
_entry.id   AF-A0A4P7P1D3-F1
#
_cell.length_a   1.000
_cell.length_b   1.000
_cell.length_c   1.000
_cell.angle_alpha   90.00
_cell.angle_beta   90.00
_cell.angle_gamma   90.00
#
_symmetry.space_group_name_H-M   'P 1'
#
loop_
_entity.id
_entity.type
_entity.pdbx_description
1 polymer ?
#
loop_
_entity_poly.entity_id
_entity_poly.type
_entity_poly.pdbx_seq_one_letter_code
_entity_poly.pdbx_strand_id
1 'polypeptide(L)'
;MVESYEDLHQLISSEIENYLAQHEDATIKFDIAENGSCTMSNTENSNKFVFMFARFGEEYKVGFALYEGFDPNPCWIDDVSNDGFDSNFVQTLIVEHLM
;
A
#
# COMPACT_ATOMS: atom_id res chain seq x y z
N MET A 1 -4.33 13.64 0.87
CA MET A 1 -3.15 13.86 1.74
C MET A 1 -3.33 12.95 2.94
N VAL A 2 -2.29 12.23 3.34
CA VAL A 2 -2.37 11.25 4.43
C VAL A 2 -1.93 11.91 5.74
N GLU A 3 -2.81 12.07 6.72
CA GLU A 3 -2.46 12.69 8.01
C GLU A 3 -2.73 11.77 9.20
N SER A 4 -3.28 10.59 8.93
CA SER A 4 -3.61 9.58 9.91
C SER A 4 -3.54 8.18 9.30
N TYR A 5 -3.59 7.16 10.16
CA TYR A 5 -3.77 5.78 9.72
C TYR A 5 -5.10 5.58 8.98
N GLU A 6 -6.16 6.28 9.40
CA GLU A 6 -7.48 6.19 8.75
C GLU A 6 -7.43 6.71 7.32
N ASP A 7 -6.75 7.84 7.08
CA ASP A 7 -6.54 8.37 5.72
C ASP A 7 -5.76 7.38 4.85
N LEU A 8 -4.71 6.78 5.41
CA LEU A 8 -3.91 5.77 4.71
C LEU A 8 -4.76 4.55 4.35
N HIS A 9 -5.53 4.04 5.30
CA HIS A 9 -6.38 2.86 5.09
C HIS A 9 -7.44 3.13 4.02
N GLN A 10 -8.13 4.27 4.13
CA GLN A 10 -9.16 4.65 3.19
C GLN A 10 -8.59 4.84 1.78
N LEU A 11 -7.42 5.46 1.65
CA LEU A 11 -6.77 5.64 0.35
C LEU A 11 -6.43 4.29 -0.28
N ILE A 12 -5.74 3.41 0.45
CA ILE A 12 -5.35 2.09 -0.08
C ILE A 12 -6.58 1.26 -0.44
N SER A 13 -7.59 1.18 0.45
CA SER A 13 -8.78 0.38 0.18
C SER A 13 -9.57 0.92 -1.03
N SER A 14 -9.70 2.24 -1.15
CA SER A 14 -10.40 2.87 -2.27
C SER A 14 -9.69 2.61 -3.61
N GLU A 15 -8.36 2.66 -3.65
CA GLU A 15 -7.62 2.40 -4.89
C GLU A 15 -7.61 0.92 -5.27
N ILE A 16 -7.65 0.01 -4.30
CA ILE A 16 -7.88 -1.42 -4.55
C ILE A 16 -9.26 -1.62 -5.19
N GLU A 17 -10.32 -1.04 -4.61
CA GLU A 17 -11.68 -1.12 -5.15
C GLU A 17 -11.75 -0.55 -6.58
N ASN A 18 -11.14 0.62 -6.82
CA ASN A 18 -11.06 1.24 -8.14
C ASN A 18 -10.38 0.35 -9.19
N TYR A 19 -9.29 -0.33 -8.79
CA TYR A 19 -8.56 -1.24 -9.67
C TYR A 19 -9.39 -2.50 -9.99
N LEU A 20 -9.96 -3.14 -8.96
CA LEU A 20 -10.79 -4.34 -9.11
C LEU A 20 -12.06 -4.10 -9.92
N ALA A 21 -12.65 -2.90 -9.85
CA ALA A 21 -13.79 -2.51 -10.68
C ALA A 21 -13.47 -2.49 -12.19
N GLN A 22 -12.18 -2.43 -12.56
CA GLN A 22 -11.71 -2.41 -13.95
C GLN A 22 -11.05 -3.74 -14.37
N HIS A 23 -10.73 -4.61 -13.41
CA HIS A 23 -9.96 -5.84 -13.60
C HIS A 23 -10.62 -6.98 -12.81
N GLU A 24 -11.73 -7.52 -13.34
CA GLU A 24 -12.57 -8.49 -12.64
C GLU A 24 -11.85 -9.78 -12.23
N ASP A 25 -10.78 -10.16 -12.94
CA ASP A 25 -9.99 -11.36 -12.65
C ASP A 25 -8.90 -11.12 -11.59
N ALA A 26 -8.56 -9.87 -11.26
CA ALA A 26 -7.50 -9.58 -10.30
C ALA A 26 -7.95 -9.91 -8.86
N THR A 27 -7.01 -10.39 -8.04
CA THR A 27 -7.30 -10.79 -6.66
C THR A 27 -6.41 -10.07 -5.65
N ILE A 28 -6.85 -8.89 -5.21
CA ILE A 28 -6.13 -8.09 -4.22
C ILE A 28 -6.86 -8.17 -2.87
N LYS A 29 -6.12 -8.45 -1.79
CA LYS A 29 -6.60 -8.41 -0.41
C LYS A 29 -6.00 -7.24 0.35
N PHE A 30 -6.81 -6.69 1.26
CA PHE A 30 -6.44 -5.62 2.16
C PHE A 30 -6.61 -6.06 3.61
N ASP A 31 -5.55 -5.91 4.41
CA ASP A 31 -5.52 -6.28 5.83
C ASP A 31 -4.92 -5.16 6.67
N ILE A 32 -5.39 -4.99 7.90
CA ILE A 32 -4.86 -4.01 8.87
C ILE A 32 -4.34 -4.76 10.10
N ALA A 33 -3.11 -4.47 10.50
CA ALA A 33 -2.48 -5.04 11.69
C ALA A 33 -2.80 -4.22 12.95
N GLU A 34 -2.58 -4.82 14.13
CA GLU A 34 -2.86 -4.19 15.43
C GLU A 34 -2.12 -2.86 15.66
N ASN A 35 -0.94 -2.70 15.06
CA ASN A 35 -0.16 -1.45 15.14
C ASN A 35 -0.62 -0.36 14.15
N GLY A 36 -1.70 -0.61 13.40
CA GLY A 36 -2.23 0.30 12.39
C GLY A 36 -1.57 0.19 11.01
N SER A 37 -0.46 -0.54 10.85
CA SER A 37 0.07 -0.81 9.51
C SER A 37 -0.94 -1.60 8.68
N CYS A 38 -0.93 -1.41 7.36
CA CYS A 38 -1.82 -2.13 6.47
C CYS A 38 -1.04 -2.87 5.39
N THR A 39 -1.64 -3.95 4.88
CA THR A 39 -1.07 -4.80 3.85
C THR A 39 -2.00 -4.82 2.64
N MET A 40 -1.43 -4.65 1.45
CA MET A 40 -2.08 -4.88 0.17
C MET A 40 -1.38 -6.06 -0.49
N SER A 41 -2.11 -7.12 -0.84
CA SER A 41 -1.50 -8.35 -1.36
C SER A 41 -2.25 -8.90 -2.57
N ASN A 42 -1.52 -9.31 -3.61
CA ASN A 42 -2.08 -10.04 -4.73
C ASN A 42 -2.00 -11.55 -4.44
N THR A 43 -3.16 -12.24 -4.48
CA THR A 43 -3.22 -13.66 -4.11
C THR A 43 -2.78 -14.60 -5.22
N GLU A 44 -2.61 -14.12 -6.45
CA GLU A 44 -2.14 -14.93 -7.58
C GLU A 44 -0.62 -15.13 -7.57
N ASN A 45 0.12 -14.04 -7.38
CA ASN A 45 1.58 -14.03 -7.39
C ASN A 45 2.21 -13.99 -5.99
N SER A 46 1.39 -13.81 -4.95
CA SER A 46 1.79 -13.65 -3.53
C SER A 46 2.62 -12.39 -3.23
N ASN A 47 2.73 -11.45 -4.18
CA ASN A 47 3.34 -10.15 -3.94
C ASN A 47 2.52 -9.37 -2.92
N LYS A 48 3.20 -8.60 -2.07
CA LYS A 48 2.53 -7.72 -1.11
C LYS A 48 3.32 -6.46 -0.82
N PHE A 49 2.59 -5.40 -0.57
CA PHE A 49 3.09 -4.20 0.09
C PHE A 49 2.64 -4.17 1.55
N VAL A 50 3.54 -3.76 2.43
CA VAL A 50 3.22 -3.36 3.81
C VAL A 50 3.44 -1.86 3.93
N PHE A 51 2.46 -1.14 4.44
CA PHE A 51 2.49 0.31 4.60
C PHE A 51 2.42 0.72 6.07
N MET A 52 3.14 1.77 6.42
CA MET A 52 3.12 2.35 7.76
C MET A 52 3.13 3.86 7.70
N PHE A 53 2.20 4.47 8.43
CA PHE A 53 2.17 5.92 8.62
C PHE A 53 3.07 6.33 9.78
N ALA A 54 3.89 7.36 9.58
CA ALA A 54 4.78 7.87 10.60
C ALA A 54 4.75 9.40 10.66
N ARG A 55 4.88 9.93 11.88
CA ARG A 55 5.03 11.35 12.15
C ARG A 55 6.42 11.62 12.72
N PHE A 56 7.18 12.48 12.06
CA PHE A 56 8.52 12.91 12.45
C PHE A 56 8.50 14.41 12.76
N GLY A 57 8.14 14.76 14.01
CA GLY A 57 7.97 16.15 14.42
C GLY A 57 6.77 16.81 13.73
N GLU A 58 7.05 17.69 12.78
CA GLU A 58 6.05 18.37 11.93
C GLU A 58 5.84 17.67 10.57
N GLU A 59 6.71 16.73 10.21
CA GLU A 59 6.62 15.99 8.94
C GLU A 59 5.79 14.71 9.11
N TYR A 60 5.00 14.40 8.08
CA TYR A 60 4.26 13.16 7.96
C TYR A 60 4.75 12.39 6.74
N LYS A 61 4.94 11.09 6.92
CA LYS A 61 5.43 10.19 5.87
C LYS A 61 4.68 8.88 5.87
N VAL A 62 4.65 8.25 4.70
CA VAL A 62 4.22 6.87 4.53
C VAL A 62 5.43 6.05 4.10
N GLY A 63 5.85 5.14 4.96
CA GLY A 63 6.84 4.12 4.62
C GLY A 63 6.16 2.90 4.01
N PHE A 64 6.82 2.25 3.07
CA PHE A 64 6.34 1.00 2.49
C PHE A 64 7.46 -0.01 2.26
N ALA A 65 7.08 -1.28 2.17
CA ALA A 65 7.97 -2.37 1.81
C ALA A 65 7.27 -3.35 0.85
N LEU A 66 7.90 -3.64 -0.29
CA LEU A 66 7.46 -4.65 -1.25
C LEU A 66 8.14 -5.98 -0.96
N TYR A 67 7.34 -7.04 -0.93
CA TYR A 67 7.78 -8.43 -0.89
C TYR A 67 7.26 -9.14 -2.13
N GLU A 68 8.15 -9.84 -2.84
CA GLU A 68 7.80 -10.62 -4.02
C GLU A 68 7.63 -12.10 -3.68
N GLY A 69 6.50 -12.68 -4.09
CA GLY A 69 6.18 -14.07 -3.84
C GLY A 69 6.24 -14.44 -2.34
N PHE A 70 6.99 -15.49 -2.03
CA PHE A 70 7.16 -16.01 -0.67
C PHE A 70 8.47 -15.57 0.00
N ASP A 71 9.19 -14.58 -0.56
CA ASP A 71 10.42 -14.11 0.06
C ASP A 71 10.10 -13.40 1.39
N PRO A 72 10.71 -13.83 2.51
CA PRO A 72 10.53 -13.15 3.79
C PRO A 72 11.20 -11.78 3.86
N ASN A 73 12.08 -11.43 2.91
CA ASN A 73 12.78 -10.16 2.87
C ASN A 73 12.15 -9.23 1.84
N PRO A 74 11.99 -7.94 2.15
CA PRO A 74 11.50 -6.99 1.17
C PRO A 74 12.57 -6.73 0.09
N CYS A 75 12.16 -6.71 -1.16
CA CYS A 75 13.03 -6.36 -2.29
C CYS A 75 13.14 -4.84 -2.48
N TRP A 76 12.17 -4.08 -1.97
CA TRP A 76 12.16 -2.62 -2.00
C TRP A 76 11.55 -2.07 -0.72
N ILE A 77 12.23 -1.13 -0.08
CA ILE A 77 11.76 -0.37 1.07
C ILE A 77 12.01 1.10 0.76
N ASP A 78 11.00 1.95 0.95
CA ASP A 78 11.15 3.40 0.78
C ASP A 78 10.16 4.17 1.66
N ASP A 79 10.32 5.49 1.69
CA ASP A 79 9.34 6.42 2.26
C ASP A 79 8.95 7.54 1.28
N VAL A 80 7.73 8.03 1.43
CA VAL A 80 7.21 9.17 0.65
C VAL A 80 6.60 10.17 1.61
N SER A 81 6.71 11.46 1.27
CA SER A 81 5.99 12.51 1.97
C SER A 81 4.48 12.28 1.86
N ASN A 82 3.74 12.70 2.88
CA ASN A 82 2.31 12.45 2.96
C ASN A 82 1.45 13.15 1.89
N ASP A 83 1.98 14.20 1.28
CA ASP A 83 1.39 14.92 0.14
C ASP A 83 1.69 14.23 -1.20
N GLY A 84 2.81 13.50 -1.29
CA GLY A 84 3.20 12.69 -2.44
C GLY A 84 2.61 11.27 -2.44
N PHE A 85 2.13 10.78 -1.30
CA PHE A 85 1.43 9.50 -1.20
C PHE A 85 -0.07 9.70 -1.52
N ASP A 86 -0.40 9.75 -2.81
CA ASP A 86 -1.75 10.00 -3.34
C ASP A 86 -2.31 8.81 -4.15
N SER A 87 -3.51 8.96 -4.72
CA SER A 87 -4.16 7.94 -5.55
C SER A 87 -3.29 7.51 -6.75
N ASN A 88 -2.61 8.45 -7.41
CA ASN A 88 -1.77 8.11 -8.57
C ASN A 88 -0.58 7.26 -8.14
N PHE A 89 0.03 7.59 -6.99
CA PHE A 89 1.11 6.82 -6.43
C PHE A 89 0.66 5.39 -6.11
N VAL A 90 -0.46 5.22 -5.41
CA VAL A 90 -0.98 3.89 -5.07
C VAL A 90 -1.35 3.07 -6.30
N GLN A 91 -1.98 3.69 -7.32
CA GLN A 91 -2.26 3.03 -8.59
C GLN A 91 -0.98 2.57 -9.30
N THR A 92 0.08 3.38 -9.24
CA THR A 92 1.41 2.99 -9.77
C THR A 92 1.94 1.75 -9.05
N LEU A 93 1.83 1.70 -7.71
CA LEU A 93 2.23 0.52 -6.94
C LEU A 93 1.45 -0.73 -7.34
N ILE A 94 0.13 -0.60 -7.56
CA ILE A 94 -0.70 -1.73 -7.98
C ILE A 94 -0.27 -2.22 -9.36
N VAL A 95 -0.30 -1.34 -10.36
CA VAL A 95 -0.12 -1.70 -11.77
C VAL A 95 1.30 -2.15 -12.09
N GLU A 96 2.32 -1.48 -11.54
CA GLU A 96 3.70 -1.70 -11.94
C GLU A 96 4.45 -2.73 -11.07
N HIS A 97 3.96 -3.00 -9.86
CA HIS A 97 4.73 -3.77 -8.88
C HIS A 97 3.94 -4.87 -8.17
N LEU A 98 2.64 -4.68 -7.92
CA LEU A 98 1.85 -5.67 -7.20
C LEU A 98 1.36 -6.81 -8.12
N MET A 99 1.06 -6.51 -9.38
CA MET A 99 0.46 -7.45 -10.34
C MET A 99 1.44 -8.43 -10.96
#